data_AF-A0A920TCV6-F1
#
_entry.id   AF-A0A920TCV6-F1
#
_cell.length_a   1.000
_cell.length_b   1.000
_cell.length_c   1.000
_cell.angle_alpha   90.00
_cell.angle_beta   90.00
_cell.angle_gamma   90.00
#
_symmetry.space_group_name_H-M   'P 1'
#
loop_
_entity.id
_entity.type
_entity.pdbx_description
1 polymer ?
#
loop_
_entity_poly.entity_id
_entity_poly.type
_entity_poly.pdbx_seq_one_letter_code
_entity_poly.pdbx_strand_id
1 'polypeptide(L)'
;MDWLEISIDVPPEFVEPLSNIFQRYGTGGVVIENPSGFNPDEGELPPVPDLVTVRTYIPADNTSRERKSHIEVGVNLINHLHPIGSLKERILAQEDWETSWQEHFHPLRIGKNIVICPTGENMTI
;
A
#
# COMPACT_ATOMS: atom_id res chain seq x y z
N MET A 1 -1.60 -6.82 -16.80
CA MET A 1 -2.97 -6.64 -16.30
C MET A 1 -2.95 -5.54 -15.26
N ASP A 2 -3.67 -4.45 -15.51
CA ASP A 2 -3.62 -3.29 -14.62
C ASP A 2 -4.35 -3.58 -13.30
N TRP A 3 -4.04 -2.79 -12.28
CA TRP A 3 -4.63 -2.86 -10.95
C TRP A 3 -5.32 -1.55 -10.62
N LEU A 4 -6.51 -1.62 -10.05
CA LEU A 4 -7.18 -0.50 -9.43
C LEU A 4 -6.82 -0.47 -7.95
N GLU A 5 -6.03 0.51 -7.56
CA GLU A 5 -5.80 0.87 -6.17
C GLU A 5 -6.98 1.70 -5.64
N ILE A 6 -7.49 1.33 -4.47
CA ILE A 6 -8.46 2.10 -3.70
C ILE A 6 -7.85 2.40 -2.33
N SER A 7 -7.81 3.68 -1.95
CA SER A 7 -7.28 4.12 -0.66
C SER A 7 -8.18 5.15 0.03
N ILE A 8 -8.04 5.28 1.34
CA ILE A 8 -8.75 6.26 2.17
C ILE A 8 -7.88 6.65 3.36
N ASP A 9 -7.87 7.94 3.72
CA ASP A 9 -7.21 8.43 4.92
C ASP A 9 -8.25 8.54 6.03
N VAL A 10 -8.00 7.89 7.17
CA VAL A 10 -8.94 7.83 8.29
C VAL A 10 -8.25 7.88 9.65
N PRO A 11 -8.97 8.28 10.71
CA PRO A 11 -8.48 8.10 12.07
C PRO A 11 -8.18 6.61 12.38
N PRO A 12 -7.20 6.31 13.26
CA PRO A 12 -6.76 4.95 13.57
C PRO A 12 -7.88 3.99 13.99
N GLU A 13 -8.92 4.47 14.66
CA GLU A 13 -10.06 3.67 15.13
C GLU A 13 -10.90 3.08 13.99
N PHE A 14 -10.83 3.64 12.78
CA PHE A 14 -11.55 3.14 11.61
C PHE A 14 -10.73 2.15 10.76
N VAL A 15 -9.47 1.91 11.10
CA VAL A 15 -8.59 1.00 10.34
C VAL A 15 -9.17 -0.41 10.30
N GLU A 16 -9.59 -0.96 11.44
CA GLU A 16 -10.14 -2.32 11.52
C GLU A 16 -11.45 -2.50 10.73
N PRO A 17 -12.51 -1.67 10.92
CA PRO A 17 -13.74 -1.84 10.15
C PRO A 17 -13.54 -1.64 8.65
N LEU A 18 -12.67 -0.71 8.23
CA LEU A 18 -12.34 -0.52 6.82
C LEU A 18 -11.51 -1.66 6.25
N SER A 19 -10.58 -2.20 7.04
CA SER A 19 -9.78 -3.37 6.65
C SER A 19 -10.67 -4.57 6.37
N ASN A 20 -11.73 -4.78 7.15
CA ASN A 20 -12.68 -5.88 6.90
C ASN A 20 -13.41 -5.72 5.55
N ILE A 21 -13.88 -4.49 5.24
CA ILE A 21 -14.51 -4.19 3.95
C ILE A 21 -13.51 -4.40 2.81
N PHE A 22 -12.30 -3.85 2.95
CA PHE A 22 -11.26 -3.88 1.93
C PHE A 22 -10.74 -5.30 1.71
N GLN A 23 -10.60 -6.11 2.76
CA GLN A 23 -10.19 -7.51 2.65
C GLN A 23 -11.23 -8.36 1.93
N ARG A 24 -12.51 -8.07 2.11
CA ARG A 24 -13.60 -8.82 1.47
C ARG A 24 -13.68 -8.59 -0.03
N TYR A 25 -13.45 -7.36 -0.48
CA TYR A 25 -13.63 -6.98 -1.88
C TYR A 25 -12.32 -6.65 -2.60
N GLY A 26 -11.20 -6.59 -1.90
CA GLY A 26 -9.85 -6.43 -2.45
C GLY A 26 -9.14 -7.77 -2.71
N THR A 27 -7.99 -7.71 -3.36
CA THR A 27 -7.13 -8.85 -3.70
C THR A 27 -5.74 -8.60 -3.11
N GLY A 28 -5.13 -9.64 -2.54
CA GLY A 28 -3.78 -9.54 -1.97
C GLY A 28 -3.73 -8.93 -0.56
N GLY A 29 -4.89 -8.65 0.05
CA GLY A 29 -4.99 -8.15 1.42
C GLY A 29 -5.21 -6.64 1.51
N VAL A 30 -4.88 -6.07 2.66
CA VAL A 30 -5.05 -4.66 2.99
C VAL A 30 -3.71 -4.10 3.43
N VAL A 31 -3.36 -2.94 2.89
CA VAL A 31 -2.17 -2.18 3.26
C VAL A 31 -2.60 -1.07 4.22
N ILE A 32 -1.89 -0.99 5.33
CA ILE A 32 -2.05 0.07 6.34
C ILE A 32 -0.75 0.86 6.34
N GLU A 33 -0.83 2.13 5.95
CA GLU A 33 0.31 3.02 5.84
C GLU A 33 0.21 4.10 6.91
N ASN A 34 1.18 4.09 7.83
CA ASN A 34 1.33 5.08 8.89
C ASN A 34 2.37 6.13 8.49
N PRO A 35 2.21 7.39 8.90
CA PRO A 35 3.27 8.38 8.76
C PRO A 35 4.53 7.91 9.50
N SER A 36 5.66 8.00 8.79
CA SER A 36 6.99 7.67 9.28
C SER A 36 7.70 8.91 9.82
N GLY A 37 8.89 8.73 10.40
CA GLY A 37 9.74 9.84 10.86
C GLY A 37 10.10 9.79 12.34
N PHE A 38 10.19 8.60 12.93
CA PHE A 38 10.81 8.41 14.24
C PHE A 38 12.02 7.50 14.12
N ASN A 39 13.06 7.79 14.91
CA ASN A 39 14.27 6.99 15.01
C ASN A 39 14.28 6.19 16.32
N PRO A 40 13.97 4.87 16.30
CA PRO A 40 13.99 4.05 17.51
C PRO A 40 15.39 3.94 18.12
N ASP A 41 16.46 4.08 17.32
CA ASP A 41 17.84 4.01 17.81
C ASP A 41 18.26 5.24 18.64
N GLU A 42 17.51 6.35 18.49
CA GLU A 42 17.64 7.56 19.31
C GLU A 42 16.65 7.62 20.47
N GLY A 43 15.87 6.55 20.67
CA GLY A 43 14.86 6.45 21.74
C GLY A 43 13.58 7.24 21.45
N GLU A 44 13.34 7.63 20.21
CA GLU A 44 12.10 8.27 19.81
C GLU A 44 10.94 7.27 19.81
N LEU A 45 9.78 7.71 20.29
CA LEU A 45 8.55 6.93 20.20
C LEU A 45 7.88 7.17 18.85
N PRO A 46 7.21 6.15 18.28
CA PRO A 46 6.41 6.34 17.08
C PRO A 46 5.34 7.41 17.32
N PRO A 47 5.17 8.38 16.41
CA PRO A 47 4.09 9.33 16.51
C PRO A 47 2.76 8.58 16.45
N VAL A 48 1.79 8.99 17.26
CA VAL A 48 0.40 8.53 17.09
C VAL A 48 -0.17 9.34 15.92
N PRO A 49 -0.50 8.69 14.79
CA PRO A 49 -0.96 9.42 13.62
C PRO A 49 -2.39 9.91 13.80
N ASP A 50 -2.65 11.16 13.42
CA ASP A 50 -4.02 11.68 13.34
C ASP A 50 -4.82 10.95 12.25
N LEU A 51 -4.15 10.60 11.15
CA LEU A 51 -4.72 9.88 10.01
C LEU A 51 -3.77 8.78 9.55
N VAL A 52 -4.37 7.64 9.20
CA VAL A 52 -3.74 6.44 8.66
C VAL A 52 -4.34 6.18 7.28
N THR A 53 -3.50 5.82 6.31
CA THR A 53 -4.00 5.43 4.99
C THR A 53 -4.28 3.94 4.97
N VAL A 54 -5.51 3.56 4.65
CA VAL A 54 -5.91 2.17 4.41
C VAL A 54 -6.10 1.99 2.91
N ARG A 55 -5.50 0.96 2.32
CA ARG A 55 -5.49 0.73 0.88
C ARG A 55 -5.69 -0.73 0.54
N THR A 56 -6.34 -0.99 -0.59
CA THR A 56 -6.41 -2.32 -1.20
C THR A 56 -6.32 -2.21 -2.72
N TYR A 57 -6.18 -3.36 -3.37
CA TYR A 57 -6.00 -3.47 -4.80
C TYR A 57 -7.03 -4.42 -5.39
N ILE A 58 -7.55 -4.09 -6.57
CA ILE A 58 -8.50 -4.92 -7.31
C ILE A 58 -7.92 -5.09 -8.72
N PRO A 59 -7.89 -6.30 -9.29
CA PRO A 59 -7.51 -6.49 -10.69
C PRO A 59 -8.44 -5.64 -11.57
N ALA A 60 -7.90 -4.92 -12.57
CA ALA A 60 -8.68 -4.13 -13.52
C ALA A 60 -9.29 -5.05 -14.59
N ASP A 61 -10.36 -5.75 -14.22
CA ASP A 61 -11.14 -6.68 -15.05
C ASP A 61 -12.65 -6.35 -15.01
N ASN A 62 -13.46 -7.28 -15.49
CA ASN A 62 -14.91 -7.14 -15.52
C ASN A 62 -15.56 -7.11 -14.12
N THR A 63 -14.86 -7.55 -13.06
CA THR A 63 -15.36 -7.56 -11.67
C THR A 63 -15.06 -6.26 -10.92
N SER A 64 -14.12 -5.43 -11.39
CA SER A 64 -13.63 -4.28 -10.63
C SER A 64 -14.73 -3.29 -10.26
N ARG A 65 -15.68 -3.05 -11.17
CA ARG A 65 -16.80 -2.13 -10.96
C ARG A 65 -17.70 -2.57 -9.81
N GLU A 66 -18.04 -3.86 -9.77
CA GLU A 66 -18.89 -4.43 -8.72
C GLU A 66 -18.17 -4.39 -7.37
N ARG A 67 -16.92 -4.85 -7.32
CA ARG A 67 -16.10 -4.87 -6.10
C ARG A 67 -15.89 -3.45 -5.54
N LYS A 68 -15.59 -2.49 -6.42
CA LYS A 68 -15.51 -1.06 -6.05
C LYS A 68 -16.84 -0.57 -5.47
N SER A 69 -17.96 -0.85 -6.13
CA SER A 69 -19.28 -0.39 -5.65
C SER A 69 -19.60 -0.93 -4.26
N HIS A 70 -19.26 -2.19 -3.96
CA HIS A 70 -19.40 -2.74 -2.62
C HIS A 70 -18.54 -2.04 -1.57
N ILE A 71 -17.30 -1.66 -1.93
CA ILE A 71 -16.44 -0.86 -1.04
C ILE A 71 -17.04 0.53 -0.81
N GLU A 72 -17.50 1.21 -1.86
CA GLU A 72 -18.15 2.53 -1.76
C GLU A 72 -19.37 2.49 -0.85
N VAL A 73 -20.21 1.46 -0.96
CA VAL A 73 -21.37 1.28 -0.07
C VAL A 73 -20.93 1.09 1.37
N GLY A 74 -19.96 0.21 1.63
CA GLY A 74 -19.46 -0.03 2.98
C GLY A 74 -18.87 1.22 3.63
N VAL A 75 -18.05 1.97 2.89
CA VAL A 75 -17.46 3.23 3.33
C VAL A 75 -18.55 4.28 3.59
N ASN A 76 -19.51 4.42 2.68
CA ASN A 76 -20.62 5.35 2.87
C ASN A 76 -21.45 5.04 4.12
N LEU A 77 -21.69 3.76 4.44
CA LEU A 77 -22.39 3.39 5.67
C LEU A 77 -21.64 3.83 6.93
N ILE A 78 -20.31 3.69 6.95
CA ILE A 78 -19.47 4.21 8.05
C ILE A 78 -19.55 5.74 8.09
N ASN A 79 -19.49 6.39 6.92
CA ASN A 79 -19.54 7.84 6.80
C ASN A 79 -20.85 8.46 7.33
N HIS A 80 -21.95 7.70 7.32
CA HIS A 80 -23.22 8.10 7.94
C HIS A 80 -23.17 8.11 9.48
N LEU A 81 -22.32 7.28 10.09
CA LEU A 81 -22.15 7.21 11.55
C LEU A 81 -21.16 8.26 12.03
N HIS A 82 -20.06 8.42 11.32
CA HIS A 82 -19.03 9.40 11.60
C HIS A 82 -18.40 9.84 10.27
N PRO A 83 -18.29 11.15 9.99
CA PRO A 83 -17.60 11.62 8.80
C PRO A 83 -16.18 11.07 8.73
N ILE A 84 -15.90 10.26 7.71
CA ILE A 84 -14.57 9.77 7.35
C ILE A 84 -14.19 10.31 5.98
N GLY A 85 -12.90 10.22 5.62
CA GLY A 85 -12.40 10.70 4.34
C GLY A 85 -13.12 10.10 3.12
N SER A 86 -12.85 10.65 1.94
CA SER A 86 -13.33 10.11 0.67
C SER A 86 -12.37 9.06 0.12
N LEU A 87 -12.90 8.07 -0.59
CA LEU A 87 -12.09 7.13 -1.35
C LEU A 87 -11.28 7.83 -2.44
N LYS A 88 -10.03 7.41 -2.61
CA LYS A 88 -9.12 7.80 -3.67
C LYS A 88 -8.85 6.58 -4.55
N GLU A 89 -8.72 6.82 -5.84
CA GLU A 89 -8.55 5.77 -6.85
C GLU A 89 -7.33 6.03 -7.71
N ARG A 90 -6.58 4.98 -8.03
CA ARG A 90 -5.42 5.05 -8.93
C ARG A 90 -5.31 3.76 -9.75
N ILE A 91 -5.09 3.89 -11.06
CA ILE A 91 -4.77 2.73 -11.92
C ILE A 91 -3.25 2.54 -11.91
N LEU A 92 -2.81 1.29 -11.72
CA LEU A 92 -1.41 0.87 -11.69
C LEU A 92 -1.16 -0.16 -12.80
N ALA A 93 -0.20 0.10 -13.68
CA ALA A 93 0.20 -0.85 -14.72
C ALA A 93 1.00 -2.02 -14.12
N GLN A 94 0.81 -3.25 -14.64
CA GLN A 94 1.48 -4.43 -14.06
C GLN A 94 3.00 -4.38 -14.15
N GLU A 95 3.49 -3.99 -15.32
CA GLU A 95 4.92 -4.08 -15.65
C GLU A 95 5.73 -3.12 -14.77
N ASP A 96 5.18 -1.96 -14.43
CA ASP A 96 5.87 -0.98 -13.59
C ASP A 96 6.04 -1.48 -12.14
N TRP A 97 5.04 -2.12 -11.52
CA TRP A 97 5.15 -2.46 -10.09
C TRP A 97 6.10 -3.64 -9.82
N GLU A 98 6.17 -4.61 -10.74
CA GLU A 98 6.96 -5.83 -10.54
C GLU A 98 8.46 -5.59 -10.73
N THR A 99 8.84 -4.59 -11.54
CA THR A 99 10.25 -4.31 -11.86
C THR A 99 10.78 -2.96 -11.36
N SER A 100 9.95 -1.99 -10.95
CA SER A 100 10.43 -0.66 -10.50
C SER A 100 11.44 -0.70 -9.35
N TRP A 101 11.38 -1.73 -8.51
CA TRP A 101 12.37 -1.89 -7.44
C TRP A 101 13.77 -2.19 -8.00
N GLN A 102 13.89 -2.92 -9.10
CA GLN A 102 15.18 -3.32 -9.67
C GLN A 102 16.05 -2.11 -10.05
N GLU A 103 15.43 -1.01 -10.47
CA GLU A 103 16.14 0.24 -10.81
C GLU A 103 16.83 0.91 -9.61
N HIS A 104 16.41 0.58 -8.38
CA HIS A 104 16.89 1.23 -7.16
C HIS A 104 17.87 0.36 -6.35
N PHE A 105 18.05 -0.91 -6.71
CA PHE A 105 18.94 -1.84 -6.01
C PHE A 105 20.14 -2.20 -6.89
N HIS A 106 21.24 -1.47 -6.72
CA HIS A 106 22.49 -1.73 -7.42
C HIS A 106 23.46 -2.59 -6.59
N PRO A 107 24.43 -3.28 -7.23
CA PRO A 107 25.45 -4.03 -6.53
C PRO A 107 26.25 -3.14 -5.58
N LEU A 108 26.27 -3.51 -4.30
CA LEU A 108 27.01 -2.80 -3.27
C LEU A 108 28.38 -3.44 -3.08
N ARG A 109 29.44 -2.71 -3.45
CA ARG A 109 30.82 -3.16 -3.23
C ARG A 109 31.32 -2.77 -1.85
N ILE A 110 31.71 -3.76 -1.05
CA ILE A 110 32.24 -3.57 0.31
C ILE A 110 33.75 -3.90 0.28
N GLY A 111 34.56 -2.85 0.28
CA GLY A 111 36.01 -2.97 0.19
C GLY A 111 36.46 -3.58 -1.14
N LYS A 112 37.55 -4.36 -1.12
CA LYS A 112 38.16 -4.89 -2.35
C LYS A 112 37.59 -6.24 -2.78
N ASN A 113 37.11 -7.04 -1.83
CA ASN A 113 36.88 -8.48 -2.01
C ASN A 113 35.42 -8.92 -1.82
N ILE A 114 34.51 -8.02 -1.45
CA ILE A 114 33.11 -8.37 -1.18
C ILE A 114 32.21 -7.50 -2.04
N VAL A 115 31.21 -8.13 -2.68
CA VAL A 115 30.12 -7.46 -3.39
C VAL A 115 28.82 -8.14 -2.98
N ILE A 116 27.81 -7.33 -2.63
CA ILE A 116 26.43 -7.78 -2.43
C ILE A 116 25.69 -7.44 -3.72
N CYS A 117 25.31 -8.46 -4.48
CA CYS A 117 24.66 -8.29 -5.79
C CYS A 117 23.24 -8.87 -5.74
N PRO A 118 22.21 -8.14 -6.21
CA PRO A 118 20.88 -8.71 -6.39
C PRO A 118 20.90 -9.78 -7.50
N THR A 119 20.03 -10.79 -7.38
CA THR A 119 20.04 -12.01 -8.20
C THR A 119 19.83 -11.76 -9.71
N GLY A 120 19.37 -10.57 -10.12
CA GLY A 120 19.08 -10.20 -11.50
C GLY A 120 20.21 -9.47 -12.25
N GLU A 121 21.28 -9.05 -11.59
CA GLU A 121 22.38 -8.32 -12.26
C GLU A 121 23.56 -9.23 -12.62
N ASN A 122 23.98 -9.16 -13.89
CA ASN A 122 25.17 -9.87 -14.37
C ASN A 122 26.43 -9.08 -14.00
N MET A 123 27.20 -9.59 -13.03
CA MET A 123 28.48 -9.01 -12.67
C MET A 123 29.57 -9.51 -13.62
N THR A 124 30.18 -8.60 -14.40
CA THR A 124 31.47 -8.90 -15.06
C THR A 124 32.57 -8.62 -14.04
N ILE A 125 33.30 -9.67 -13.66
CA ILE A 125 34.39 -9.63 -12.69
C ILE A 125 35.63 -8.98 -13.32
#